data_AF-A0A8X7BTP4-F1
#
_entry.id   AF-A0A8X7BTP4-F1
#
_cell.length_a   1.000
_cell.length_b   1.000
_cell.length_c   1.000
_cell.angle_alpha   90.00
_cell.angle_beta   90.00
_cell.angle_gamma   90.00
#
_symmetry.space_group_name_H-M   'P 1'
#
loop_
_entity.id
_entity.type
_entity.pdbx_description
1 polymer ?
#
loop_
_entity_poly.entity_id
_entity_poly.type
_entity_poly.pdbx_seq_one_letter_code
_entity_poly.pdbx_strand_id
1 'polypeptide(L)'
;MPSRLLVSQYFTILNIVDMLQKIFSEPIFVMILMNFLHMFSMLSYFISFFKHQFTVVVIGEVVVVIATATLSTVVIIIFASRMTDTNQSIKKMFQTYKESRILASYKGDGVVFELAIERENVLLSACDTVSFRKSLIL
;
A
#
# COMPACT_ATOMS: atom_id res chain seq x y z
N MET A 1 -27.15 -1.73 -20.40
CA MET A 1 -25.81 -1.10 -20.31
C MET A 1 -25.06 -1.56 -19.05
N PRO A 2 -24.69 -2.85 -18.92
CA PRO A 2 -23.97 -3.34 -17.73
C PRO A 2 -22.50 -2.91 -17.66
N SER A 3 -21.85 -2.66 -18.81
CA SER A 3 -20.46 -2.22 -18.94
C SER A 3 -20.19 -0.84 -18.33
N ARG A 4 -21.08 0.13 -18.58
CA ARG A 4 -21.02 1.47 -17.97
C ARG A 4 -21.15 1.44 -16.44
N LEU A 5 -22.00 0.54 -15.92
CA LEU A 5 -22.18 0.36 -14.49
C LEU A 5 -20.89 -0.17 -13.84
N LEU A 6 -20.26 -1.18 -14.44
CA LEU A 6 -19.00 -1.76 -13.93
C LEU A 6 -17.86 -0.73 -13.89
N VAL A 7 -17.67 0.04 -14.97
CA VAL A 7 -16.64 1.08 -15.00
C VAL A 7 -16.94 2.21 -14.01
N SER A 8 -18.21 2.60 -13.89
CA SER A 8 -18.63 3.58 -12.88
C SER A 8 -18.35 3.09 -11.45
N GLN A 9 -18.65 1.83 -11.14
CA GLN A 9 -18.36 1.25 -9.82
C GLN A 9 -16.86 1.19 -9.55
N TYR A 10 -16.06 0.79 -10.55
CA TYR A 10 -14.60 0.81 -10.44
C TYR A 10 -14.07 2.21 -10.13
N PHE A 11 -14.59 3.24 -10.80
CA PHE A 11 -14.20 4.63 -10.55
C PHE A 11 -14.62 5.12 -9.16
N THR A 12 -15.80 4.74 -8.69
CA THR A 12 -16.22 5.03 -7.32
C THR A 12 -15.29 4.39 -6.30
N ILE A 13 -14.91 3.13 -6.50
CA ILE A 13 -13.96 2.43 -5.62
C ILE A 13 -12.61 3.13 -5.64
N LEU A 14 -12.07 3.45 -6.82
CA LEU A 14 -10.80 4.18 -6.92
C LEU A 14 -10.84 5.54 -6.22
N ASN A 15 -11.95 6.28 -6.33
CA ASN A 15 -12.13 7.56 -5.63
C ASN A 15 -12.17 7.38 -4.11
N ILE A 16 -12.84 6.32 -3.61
CA ILE A 16 -12.86 6.00 -2.18
C ILE A 16 -11.44 5.68 -1.70
N VAL A 17 -10.68 4.92 -2.47
CA VAL A 17 -9.31 4.54 -2.13
C VAL A 17 -8.38 5.76 -2.11
N ASP A 18 -8.52 6.67 -3.07
CA ASP A 18 -7.80 7.94 -3.10
C ASP A 18 -8.16 8.84 -1.89
N MET A 19 -9.44 8.90 -1.52
CA MET A 19 -9.87 9.61 -0.30
C MET A 19 -9.29 8.99 0.97
N LEU A 20 -9.34 7.65 1.09
CA LEU A 20 -8.76 6.94 2.22
C LEU A 20 -7.26 7.17 2.29
N GLN A 21 -6.55 7.13 1.16
CA GLN A 21 -5.13 7.45 1.10
C GLN A 21 -4.88 8.85 1.66
N LYS A 22 -5.62 9.88 1.23
CA LYS A 22 -5.45 11.25 1.72
C LYS A 22 -5.68 11.36 3.24
N ILE A 23 -6.70 10.69 3.76
CA ILE A 23 -7.02 10.69 5.20
C ILE A 23 -5.94 9.98 6.02
N PHE A 24 -5.44 8.85 5.53
CA PHE A 24 -4.49 8.01 6.28
C PHE A 24 -3.01 8.35 5.99
N SER A 25 -2.72 9.13 4.95
CA SER A 25 -1.36 9.48 4.53
C SER A 25 -0.56 10.14 5.66
N GLU A 26 -1.15 11.13 6.35
CA GLU A 26 -0.52 11.82 7.47
C GLU A 26 -0.35 10.92 8.71
N PRO A 27 -1.41 10.24 9.22
CA PRO A 27 -1.25 9.29 10.33
C PRO A 27 -0.21 8.20 10.06
N ILE A 28 -0.16 7.66 8.84
CA ILE A 28 0.82 6.63 8.47
C ILE A 28 2.23 7.22 8.49
N PHE A 29 2.43 8.44 7.97
CA PHE A 29 3.73 9.11 8.02
C PHE A 29 4.20 9.32 9.47
N VAL A 30 3.32 9.82 10.34
CA VAL A 30 3.62 10.03 11.76
C VAL A 30 3.96 8.71 12.44
N MET A 31 3.22 7.64 12.16
CA MET A 31 3.51 6.30 12.71
C MET A 31 4.86 5.75 12.25
N ILE A 32 5.20 5.93 10.96
CA ILE A 32 6.52 5.54 10.42
C ILE A 32 7.63 6.33 11.11
N LEU A 33 7.48 7.66 11.20
CA LEU A 33 8.46 8.53 11.83
C LEU A 33 8.64 8.20 13.32
N MET A 34 7.54 7.96 14.04
CA MET A 34 7.57 7.55 15.43
C MET A 34 8.31 6.22 15.61
N ASN A 35 8.04 5.23 14.75
CA ASN A 35 8.76 3.95 14.78
C ASN A 35 10.27 4.15 14.56
N PHE A 36 10.67 4.99 13.60
CA PHE A 36 12.09 5.30 13.37
C PHE A 36 12.74 5.98 14.59
N LEU A 37 12.10 7.02 15.13
CA LEU A 37 12.61 7.73 16.31
C LEU A 37 12.73 6.80 17.52
N HIS A 38 11.74 5.92 17.72
CA HIS A 38 11.77 4.94 18.80
C HIS A 38 12.93 3.95 18.65
N MET A 39 13.15 3.42 17.43
CA MET A 39 14.29 2.55 17.14
C MET A 39 15.64 3.25 17.41
N PHE A 40 15.80 4.52 16.99
CA PHE A 40 17.00 5.31 17.27
C PHE A 40 17.19 5.57 18.77
N SER A 41 16.13 5.93 19.49
CA SER A 41 16.17 6.15 20.93
C SER A 41 16.61 4.89 21.68
N MET A 42 16.06 3.73 21.30
CA MET A 42 16.44 2.45 21.88
C MET A 42 17.91 2.12 21.59
N LEU A 43 18.36 2.23 20.34
CA LEU A 43 19.77 2.03 19.97
C LEU A 43 20.71 2.95 20.77
N SER A 44 20.36 4.23 20.91
CA SER A 44 21.13 5.20 21.69
C SER A 44 21.20 4.84 23.18
N TYR A 45 20.08 4.39 23.76
CA TYR A 45 20.05 3.90 25.14
C TYR A 45 21.01 2.72 25.30
N PHE A 46 20.96 1.74 24.38
CA PHE A 46 21.82 0.55 24.41
C PHE A 46 23.31 0.81 24.33
N ILE A 47 23.74 1.75 23.48
CA ILE A 47 25.16 2.10 23.31
C ILE A 47 25.81 2.42 24.67
N SER A 48 25.05 3.02 25.60
CA SER A 48 25.51 3.35 26.94
C SER A 48 25.69 2.13 27.86
N PHE A 49 24.97 1.04 27.61
CA PHE A 49 24.98 -0.18 28.43
C PHE A 49 25.85 -1.31 27.86
N PHE A 50 26.47 -1.14 26.69
CA PHE A 50 27.38 -2.15 26.11
C PHE A 50 28.57 -2.55 27.01
N LYS A 51 28.84 -1.79 28.08
CA LYS A 51 29.88 -2.09 29.09
C LYS A 51 29.34 -2.77 30.37
N HIS A 52 28.03 -2.92 30.53
CA HIS A 52 27.41 -3.48 31.74
C HIS A 52 26.48 -4.65 31.38
N GLN A 53 26.44 -5.68 32.24
CA GLN A 53 25.65 -6.89 31.99
C GLN A 53 24.15 -6.55 31.85
N PHE A 54 23.57 -6.85 30.69
CA PHE A 54 22.14 -6.70 30.46
C PHE A 54 21.34 -7.68 31.32
N THR A 55 20.29 -7.20 31.98
CA THR A 55 19.30 -8.08 32.62
C THR A 55 18.37 -8.65 31.55
N VAL A 56 17.92 -9.90 31.73
CA VAL A 56 17.02 -10.61 30.80
C VAL A 56 15.74 -9.81 30.51
N VAL A 57 15.26 -9.04 31.49
CA VAL A 57 14.07 -8.18 31.37
C VAL A 57 14.26 -7.08 30.33
N VAL A 58 15.40 -6.39 30.33
CA VAL A 58 15.70 -5.31 29.37
C VAL A 58 15.78 -5.88 27.95
N ILE A 59 16.44 -7.03 27.77
CA ILE A 59 16.50 -7.69 26.45
C ILE A 59 15.10 -8.05 25.95
N GLY A 60 14.25 -8.60 26.83
CA GLY A 60 12.88 -8.98 26.49
C GLY A 60 12.02 -7.80 26.01
N GLU A 61 12.03 -6.69 26.74
CA GLU A 61 11.27 -5.48 26.39
C GLU A 61 11.66 -4.96 24.99
N VAL A 62 12.94 -4.98 24.69
CA VAL A 62 13.47 -4.46 23.43
C VAL A 62 13.10 -5.34 22.27
N VAL A 63 13.18 -6.66 22.43
CA VAL A 63 12.74 -7.60 21.40
C VAL A 63 11.26 -7.40 21.09
N VAL A 64 10.42 -7.18 22.11
CA VAL A 64 8.98 -6.92 21.91
C VAL A 64 8.76 -5.60 21.15
N VAL A 65 9.45 -4.53 21.53
CA VAL A 65 9.38 -3.23 20.86
C VAL A 65 9.80 -3.33 19.38
N ILE A 66 10.95 -3.96 19.10
CA ILE A 66 11.44 -4.12 17.73
C ILE A 66 10.46 -4.99 16.94
N ALA A 67 10.01 -6.12 17.49
CA ALA A 67 9.07 -7.02 16.83
C ALA A 67 7.76 -6.31 16.48
N THR A 68 7.16 -5.57 17.41
CA THR A 68 5.91 -4.83 17.19
C THR A 68 6.04 -3.71 16.16
N ALA A 69 7.12 -2.92 16.21
CA ALA A 69 7.41 -1.88 15.22
C ALA A 69 7.65 -2.48 13.81
N THR A 70 8.34 -3.61 13.73
CA THR A 70 8.60 -4.29 12.46
C THR A 70 7.32 -4.90 11.89
N LEU A 71 6.51 -5.56 12.72
CA LEU A 71 5.27 -6.21 12.31
C LEU A 71 4.25 -5.19 11.77
N SER A 72 4.08 -4.06 12.46
CA SER A 72 3.18 -2.99 12.02
C SER A 72 3.61 -2.42 10.66
N THR A 73 4.91 -2.19 10.47
CA THR A 73 5.48 -1.72 9.19
C THR A 73 5.23 -2.73 8.07
N VAL A 74 5.47 -4.03 8.32
CA VAL A 74 5.22 -5.11 7.34
C VAL A 74 3.75 -5.19 6.94
N VAL A 75 2.81 -5.05 7.88
CA VAL A 75 1.37 -5.07 7.58
C VAL A 75 0.98 -3.95 6.62
N ILE A 76 1.49 -2.73 6.83
CA ILE A 76 1.21 -1.58 5.95
C ILE A 76 1.76 -1.83 4.55
N ILE A 77 2.99 -2.35 4.45
CA ILE A 77 3.61 -2.69 3.16
C ILE A 77 2.82 -3.78 2.42
N ILE A 78 2.40 -4.84 3.12
CA ILE A 78 1.59 -5.92 2.53
C ILE A 78 0.26 -5.38 2.03
N PHE A 79 -0.43 -4.55 2.83
CA PHE A 79 -1.69 -3.95 2.43
C PHE A 79 -1.51 -3.09 1.18
N ALA A 80 -0.51 -2.22 1.15
CA ALA A 80 -0.26 -1.36 0.01
C ALA A 80 0.14 -2.13 -1.25
N SER A 81 0.94 -3.18 -1.10
CA SER A 81 1.29 -4.10 -2.19
C SER A 81 0.06 -4.79 -2.75
N ARG A 82 -0.82 -5.34 -1.89
CA ARG A 82 -2.04 -6.01 -2.34
C ARG A 82 -2.96 -5.06 -3.09
N MET A 83 -3.10 -3.82 -2.61
CA MET A 83 -3.93 -2.82 -3.28
C MET A 83 -3.44 -2.49 -4.70
N THR A 84 -2.12 -2.38 -4.85
CA THR A 84 -1.47 -2.16 -6.16
C THR A 84 -1.67 -3.36 -7.08
N ASP A 85 -1.44 -4.58 -6.58
CA ASP A 85 -1.62 -5.83 -7.34
C ASP A 85 -3.09 -6.01 -7.79
N THR A 86 -4.06 -5.70 -6.92
CA THR A 86 -5.49 -5.74 -7.24
C THR A 86 -5.86 -4.72 -8.32
N ASN A 87 -5.39 -3.46 -8.22
CA ASN A 87 -5.64 -2.45 -9.24
C ASN A 87 -5.09 -2.84 -10.62
N GLN A 88 -3.86 -3.39 -10.67
CA GLN A 88 -3.27 -3.88 -11.91
C GLN A 88 -4.02 -5.09 -12.48
N SER A 89 -4.45 -6.01 -11.61
CA SER A 89 -5.25 -7.17 -12.02
C SER A 89 -6.60 -6.75 -12.63
N ILE A 90 -7.29 -5.79 -12.02
CA ILE A 90 -8.55 -5.25 -12.54
C ILE A 90 -8.36 -4.61 -13.92
N LYS A 91 -7.29 -3.84 -14.13
CA LYS A 91 -6.97 -3.30 -15.46
C LYS A 91 -6.74 -4.38 -16.50
N LYS A 92 -5.99 -5.44 -16.16
CA LYS A 92 -5.80 -6.60 -17.05
C LYS A 92 -7.14 -7.27 -17.39
N MET A 93 -8.03 -7.44 -16.41
CA MET A 93 -9.38 -7.97 -16.66
C MET A 93 -10.19 -7.08 -17.61
N PHE A 94 -10.16 -5.76 -17.44
CA PHE A 94 -10.82 -4.84 -18.38
C PHE A 94 -10.23 -4.91 -19.79
N GLN A 95 -8.91 -5.07 -19.91
CA GLN A 95 -8.24 -5.25 -21.19
C GLN A 95 -8.66 -6.56 -21.89
N THR A 96 -8.63 -7.69 -21.18
CA THR A 96 -9.10 -8.98 -21.71
C THR A 96 -10.59 -8.93 -22.09
N TYR A 97 -11.41 -8.21 -21.32
CA TYR A 97 -12.83 -8.03 -21.64
C TYR A 97 -13.03 -7.17 -22.90
N LYS A 98 -12.22 -6.12 -23.10
CA LYS A 98 -12.19 -5.33 -24.34
C LYS A 98 -11.80 -6.21 -25.54
N GLU A 99 -10.73 -6.99 -25.43
CA GLU A 99 -10.24 -7.89 -26.48
C GLU A 99 -11.31 -8.92 -26.89
N SER A 100 -11.95 -9.58 -25.92
CA SER A 100 -13.02 -10.56 -26.21
C SER A 100 -14.25 -9.95 -26.89
N ARG A 101 -14.63 -8.71 -26.54
CA ARG A 101 -15.75 -7.98 -27.16
C ARG A 101 -15.46 -7.52 -28.58
N ILE A 102 -14.22 -7.12 -28.87
CA ILE A 102 -13.76 -6.78 -30.21
C ILE A 102 -13.81 -8.02 -31.12
N LEU A 103 -13.31 -9.17 -30.62
CA LEU A 103 -13.39 -10.45 -31.34
C LEU A 103 -14.83 -10.89 -31.60
N ALA A 104 -15.75 -10.60 -30.67
CA ALA A 104 -17.18 -10.90 -30.80
C ALA A 104 -17.98 -9.90 -31.66
N SER A 105 -17.33 -8.98 -32.39
CA SER A 105 -17.96 -7.97 -33.27
C SER A 105 -18.95 -7.01 -32.57
N TYR A 106 -18.85 -6.84 -31.25
CA TYR A 106 -19.71 -5.93 -30.49
C TYR A 106 -19.17 -4.48 -30.56
N LYS A 107 -19.67 -3.69 -31.51
CA LYS A 107 -19.36 -2.25 -31.62
C LYS A 107 -20.20 -1.45 -30.62
N GLY A 108 -19.62 -0.97 -29.53
CA GLY A 108 -20.30 0.00 -28.65
C GLY A 108 -19.61 0.31 -27.33
N ASP A 109 -18.92 -0.65 -26.71
CA ASP A 109 -18.40 -0.50 -25.35
C ASP A 109 -16.88 -0.28 -25.25
N GLY A 110 -16.16 -0.31 -26.38
CA GLY A 110 -14.69 -0.24 -26.41
C GLY A 110 -14.11 1.02 -25.73
N VAL A 111 -14.74 2.17 -25.95
CA VAL A 111 -14.33 3.47 -25.38
C VAL A 111 -14.51 3.51 -23.85
N VAL A 112 -15.54 2.83 -23.32
CA VAL A 112 -15.82 2.81 -21.88
C VAL A 112 -14.76 2.01 -21.12
N PHE A 113 -14.29 0.90 -21.70
CA PHE A 113 -13.21 0.10 -21.13
C PHE A 113 -11.84 0.76 -21.31
N GLU A 114 -11.62 1.48 -22.40
CA GLU A 114 -10.39 2.25 -22.63
C GLU A 114 -10.17 3.32 -21.55
N LEU A 115 -11.23 4.06 -21.18
CA LEU A 115 -11.21 5.00 -20.06
C LEU A 115 -10.80 4.34 -18.72
N ALA A 116 -11.20 3.08 -18.49
CA ALA A 116 -10.84 2.35 -17.27
C ALA A 116 -9.38 1.88 -17.27
N ILE A 117 -8.83 1.56 -18.45
CA ILE A 117 -7.46 1.09 -18.64
C ILE A 117 -6.46 2.25 -18.53
N GLU A 118 -6.76 3.38 -19.17
CA GLU A 118 -5.89 4.57 -19.22
C GLU A 118 -5.80 5.29 -17.87
N ARG A 119 -6.81 5.17 -17.02
CA ARG A 119 -6.84 5.84 -15.71
C ARG A 119 -5.63 5.45 -14.86
N GLU A 120 -4.91 6.42 -14.31
CA GLU A 120 -3.73 6.14 -13.48
C GLU A 120 -4.04 5.26 -12.26
N ASN A 121 -3.06 4.46 -11.84
CA ASN A 121 -3.19 3.65 -10.64
C ASN A 121 -3.08 4.55 -9.41
N VAL A 122 -3.92 4.32 -8.41
CA VAL A 122 -3.74 4.94 -7.08
C VAL A 122 -2.47 4.33 -6.46
N LEU A 123 -1.44 5.17 -6.30
CA LEU A 123 -0.17 4.82 -5.67
C LEU A 123 -0.23 5.26 -4.21
N LEU A 124 -0.27 4.29 -3.30
CA LEU A 124 -0.31 4.58 -1.87
C LEU A 124 1.01 5.20 -1.40
N SER A 125 0.91 6.37 -0.76
CA SER A 125 2.02 7.15 -0.21
C SER A 125 1.72 7.59 1.23
N ALA A 126 2.77 7.83 2.00
CA ALA A 126 2.72 8.56 3.26
C ALA A 126 3.35 9.94 3.05
N CYS A 127 2.51 10.98 3.17
CA CYS A 127 2.79 12.39 2.87
C CYS A 127 3.54 12.63 1.56
N ASP A 128 3.28 11.83 0.52
CA ASP A 128 4.02 11.84 -0.77
C ASP A 128 5.55 11.73 -0.65
N THR A 129 6.02 11.38 0.55
CA THR A 129 7.44 11.30 0.91
C THR A 129 7.90 9.84 0.85
N VAL A 130 7.05 8.93 1.34
CA VAL A 130 7.30 7.49 1.31
C VAL A 130 6.26 6.83 0.43
N SER A 131 6.66 6.35 -0.75
CA SER A 131 5.79 5.56 -1.61
C SER A 131 5.84 4.09 -1.21
N PHE A 132 4.69 3.49 -0.93
CA PHE A 132 4.60 2.06 -0.65
C PHE A 132 4.55 1.29 -1.95
N ARG A 133 5.72 0.84 -2.40
CA ARG A 133 5.83 -0.04 -3.55
C ARG A 133 6.30 -1.41 -3.12
N LYS A 134 5.79 -2.43 -3.80
CA LYS A 134 6.40 -3.76 -3.81
C LYS A 134 7.75 -3.65 -4.54
N SER A 135 8.77 -3.20 -3.85
CA SER A 135 10.14 -3.48 -4.25
C SER A 135 10.46 -4.87 -3.69
N LEU A 136 10.70 -5.83 -4.59
CA LEU A 136 11.47 -7.01 -4.25
C LEU A 136 12.82 -6.51 -3.73
N ILE A 137 12.96 -6.42 -2.41
CA ILE A 137 14.28 -6.50 -1.79
C ILE A 137 14.68 -7.96 -1.96
N LEU A 138 15.43 -8.22 -3.03
CA LEU A 138 16.25 -9.42 -3.21
C LEU A 138 17.54 -9.21 -2.43
#